data_AF-A0A9P1HKW8-F1
#
_entry.id   AF-A0A9P1HKW8-F1
#
_cell.length_a   1.000
_cell.length_b   1.000
_cell.length_c   1.000
_cell.angle_alpha   90.00
_cell.angle_beta   90.00
_cell.angle_gamma   90.00
#
_symmetry.space_group_name_H-M   'P 1'
#
loop_
_entity.id
_entity.type
_entity.pdbx_description
1 polymer ?
#
loop_
_entity_poly.entity_id
_entity_poly.type
_entity_poly.pdbx_seq_one_letter_code
_entity_poly.pdbx_strand_id
1 'polypeptide(L)'
;MLFFIIVGIVNLSYASSPYAQLDTLFLKPTSINTFNPIIKNALIEALADLQAKISVLTLPLNRNVITYKELSHCTPQAVTRLSALDLMNSRDIEINAGHGIPLARFNYALFLEVNGKGCQKNPKLLATARPCDVEENHRPILGVLNVCLGDHWNGFKAVKDLLRHEILHSLGFGTLVPIQAFQKAPPPEKYLWRLKDSSQTATRYYLDFAQKALPVVQKHFGCAEMKGLEADGKSLIHLNEYIFGNELMTPKLTNGPNYFTEITASILEGTFIGQQQWYMVNRKAIAEENSLYWYGRKWGCSFVNKSCFEHVQSSSIGFPFCRSNQLSVNVCHKQRRFQSKCSWTSLNPSETADNGITPTPTLNAYTTGSSALYRFCPMNTDLISDRLFIDFNETLINC
;
A
#
# COMPACT_ATOMS: atom_id res chain seq x y z
N MET A 1 36.19 15.28 57.78
CA MET A 1 35.46 14.40 56.85
C MET A 1 35.13 15.23 55.61
N LEU A 2 36.03 15.21 54.61
CA LEU A 2 35.88 15.97 53.36
C LEU A 2 34.96 15.17 52.41
N PHE A 3 33.84 15.78 52.00
CA PHE A 3 33.03 15.26 50.90
C PHE A 3 33.59 15.80 49.57
N PHE A 4 34.18 14.91 48.77
CA PHE A 4 34.46 15.17 47.37
C PHE A 4 33.17 14.97 46.57
N ILE A 5 32.63 16.06 46.01
CA ILE A 5 31.59 15.98 44.98
C ILE A 5 32.31 15.76 43.65
N ILE A 6 32.27 14.53 43.15
CA ILE A 6 32.69 14.20 41.79
C ILE A 6 31.56 14.66 40.87
N VAL A 7 31.73 15.82 40.22
CA VAL A 7 30.88 16.23 39.09
C VAL A 7 31.36 15.46 37.87
N GLY A 8 30.71 14.34 37.58
CA GLY A 8 30.90 13.60 36.34
C GLY A 8 30.34 14.40 35.17
N ILE A 9 31.23 14.93 34.33
CA ILE A 9 30.86 15.47 33.01
C ILE A 9 30.44 14.28 32.15
N VAL A 10 29.13 14.04 32.05
CA VAL A 10 28.58 13.11 31.06
C VAL A 10 28.68 13.80 29.71
N ASN A 11 29.71 13.47 28.93
CA ASN A 11 29.74 13.75 27.50
C ASN A 11 28.61 12.95 26.84
N LEU A 12 27.44 13.58 26.72
CA LEU A 12 26.39 13.16 25.79
C LEU A 12 26.92 13.40 24.38
N SER A 13 27.70 12.45 23.86
CA SER A 13 27.88 12.33 22.42
C SER A 13 26.51 12.01 21.83
N TYR A 14 25.81 13.03 21.34
CA TYR A 14 24.66 12.86 20.46
C TYR A 14 25.16 12.13 19.22
N ALA A 15 25.09 10.80 19.23
CA ALA A 15 25.26 10.02 18.03
C ALA A 15 24.15 10.44 17.09
N SER A 16 24.50 11.13 16.00
CA SER A 16 23.58 11.49 14.94
C SER A 16 22.89 10.21 14.46
N SER A 17 21.55 10.22 14.38
CA SER A 17 20.77 9.11 13.83
C SER A 17 21.34 8.69 12.47
N PRO A 18 21.51 7.37 12.19
CA PRO A 18 21.99 6.90 10.90
C PRO A 18 20.93 7.03 9.78
N TYR A 19 19.84 7.74 10.04
CA TYR A 19 18.75 7.96 9.09
C TYR A 19 18.69 9.43 8.68
N ALA A 20 18.55 9.65 7.38
CA ALA A 20 18.27 10.96 6.80
C ALA A 20 16.83 10.97 6.26
N GLN A 21 16.20 12.14 6.20
CA GLN A 21 14.90 12.27 5.54
C GLN A 21 15.00 11.81 4.08
N LEU A 22 14.00 11.07 3.58
CA LEU A 22 13.94 10.69 2.18
C LEU A 22 14.01 11.96 1.32
N ASP A 23 14.90 11.95 0.34
CA ASP A 23 15.04 13.04 -0.63
C ASP A 23 15.26 12.45 -2.01
N THR A 24 14.32 12.72 -2.92
CA THR A 24 14.19 12.03 -4.19
C THR A 24 14.63 12.91 -5.36
N LEU A 25 15.61 12.43 -6.11
CA LEU A 25 15.95 12.95 -7.42
C LEU A 25 14.99 12.35 -8.46
N PHE A 26 14.09 13.17 -9.01
CA PHE A 26 13.20 12.70 -10.06
C PHE A 26 13.88 12.80 -11.43
N LEU A 27 13.96 11.69 -12.15
CA LEU A 27 14.62 11.58 -13.45
C LEU A 27 13.59 11.33 -14.54
N LYS A 28 13.67 12.06 -15.66
CA LYS A 28 12.86 11.81 -16.85
C LYS A 28 13.70 11.87 -18.13
N PRO A 29 13.37 11.13 -19.19
CA PRO A 29 13.94 11.34 -20.51
C PRO A 29 13.72 12.79 -20.99
N THR A 30 14.71 13.38 -21.63
CA THR A 30 14.60 14.73 -22.24
C THR A 30 13.56 14.77 -23.37
N SER A 31 13.24 13.63 -23.99
CA SER A 31 12.17 13.53 -25.00
C SER A 31 10.77 13.78 -24.42
N ILE A 32 10.59 13.67 -23.10
CA ILE A 32 9.34 13.99 -22.42
C ILE A 32 9.33 15.48 -22.08
N ASN A 33 8.92 16.28 -23.07
CA ASN A 33 8.86 17.74 -22.99
C ASN A 33 7.59 18.24 -22.29
N THR A 34 6.48 17.50 -22.39
CA THR A 34 5.20 17.84 -21.75
C THR A 34 4.63 16.63 -21.04
N PHE A 35 4.54 16.73 -19.71
CA PHE A 35 3.87 15.74 -18.87
C PHE A 35 2.49 16.28 -18.49
N ASN A 36 1.48 15.41 -18.40
CA ASN A 36 0.13 15.81 -18.02
C ASN A 36 0.19 16.64 -16.71
N PRO A 37 -0.29 17.89 -16.68
CA PRO A 37 -0.15 18.76 -15.51
C PRO A 37 -0.79 18.18 -14.24
N ILE A 38 -1.90 17.44 -14.37
CA ILE A 38 -2.59 16.81 -13.24
C ILE A 38 -1.69 15.74 -12.62
N ILE A 39 -1.14 14.85 -13.45
CA ILE A 39 -0.24 13.79 -12.99
C ILE A 39 1.07 14.40 -12.45
N LYS A 40 1.60 15.43 -13.10
CA LYS A 40 2.80 16.16 -12.64
C LYS A 40 2.60 16.72 -11.24
N ASN A 41 1.53 17.46 -11.01
CA ASN A 41 1.25 18.10 -9.73
C ASN A 41 1.01 17.06 -8.64
N ALA A 42 0.20 16.03 -8.94
CA ALA A 42 -0.04 14.93 -8.02
C ALA A 42 1.25 14.15 -7.68
N LEU A 43 2.17 14.02 -8.61
CA LEU A 43 3.48 13.40 -8.37
C LEU A 43 4.34 14.24 -7.43
N ILE A 44 4.38 15.55 -7.64
CA ILE A 44 5.08 16.49 -6.75
C ILE A 44 4.50 16.39 -5.34
N GLU A 45 3.17 16.39 -5.21
CA GLU A 45 2.48 16.25 -3.93
C GLU A 45 2.74 14.89 -3.27
N ALA A 46 2.72 13.80 -4.04
CA ALA A 46 3.02 12.45 -3.54
C ALA A 46 4.45 12.34 -3.02
N LEU A 47 5.43 12.86 -3.76
CA LEU A 47 6.83 12.86 -3.35
C LEU A 47 7.05 13.73 -2.11
N ALA A 48 6.51 14.95 -2.09
CA ALA A 48 6.61 15.82 -0.91
C ALA A 48 5.99 15.18 0.34
N ASP A 49 4.83 14.54 0.18
CA ASP A 49 4.13 13.81 1.25
C ASP A 49 4.97 12.65 1.81
N LEU A 50 5.50 11.79 0.94
CA LEU A 50 6.35 10.67 1.34
C LEU A 50 7.68 11.12 1.95
N GLN A 51 8.30 12.16 1.38
CA GLN A 51 9.55 12.74 1.91
C GLN A 51 9.34 13.33 3.31
N ALA A 52 8.17 13.91 3.61
CA ALA A 52 7.85 14.39 4.96
C ALA A 52 7.65 13.26 5.99
N LYS A 53 7.31 12.05 5.52
CA LYS A 53 6.95 10.91 6.36
C LYS A 53 8.07 9.89 6.53
N ILE A 54 8.92 9.71 5.53
CA ILE A 54 9.90 8.62 5.47
C ILE A 54 11.31 9.18 5.67
N SER A 55 12.07 8.53 6.54
CA SER A 55 13.52 8.63 6.63
C SER A 55 14.14 7.33 6.15
N VAL A 56 15.28 7.43 5.48
CA VAL A 56 16.02 6.30 4.91
C VAL A 56 17.38 6.18 5.57
N LEU A 57 17.89 4.96 5.65
CA LEU A 57 19.24 4.69 6.11
C LEU A 57 20.26 5.44 5.23
N THR A 58 21.18 6.16 5.85
CA THR A 58 22.27 6.83 5.14
C THR A 58 23.22 5.78 4.57
N LEU A 59 23.51 5.88 3.29
CA LEU A 59 24.43 4.95 2.63
C LEU A 59 25.88 5.37 2.83
N PRO A 60 26.83 4.42 2.78
CA PRO A 60 28.24 4.76 2.80
C PRO A 60 28.61 5.66 1.61
N LEU A 61 29.66 6.47 1.76
CA LEU A 61 30.06 7.49 0.77
C LEU A 61 30.31 6.93 -0.64
N ASN A 62 30.67 5.65 -0.77
CA ASN A 62 30.91 4.99 -2.06
C ASN A 62 29.62 4.56 -2.80
N ARG A 63 28.44 4.67 -2.20
CA ARG A 63 27.12 4.41 -2.82
C ARG A 63 26.32 5.68 -3.10
N ASN A 64 26.99 6.82 -3.19
CA ASN A 64 26.38 8.12 -3.50
C ASN A 64 26.31 8.43 -5.01
N VAL A 65 26.61 7.46 -5.89
CA VAL A 65 26.52 7.58 -7.34
C VAL A 65 25.71 6.41 -7.87
N ILE A 66 24.71 6.71 -8.71
CA ILE A 66 24.04 5.71 -9.53
C ILE A 66 24.91 5.49 -10.77
N THR A 67 25.42 4.28 -10.95
CA THR A 67 26.26 3.93 -12.09
C THR A 67 25.45 3.85 -13.37
N TYR A 68 26.10 4.07 -14.51
CA TYR A 68 25.47 3.85 -15.82
C TYR A 68 24.97 2.40 -15.99
N LYS A 69 25.65 1.42 -15.38
CA LYS A 69 25.24 0.02 -15.39
C LYS A 69 23.89 -0.17 -14.70
N GLU A 70 23.74 0.37 -13.48
CA GLU A 70 22.47 0.34 -12.73
C GLU A 70 21.34 1.00 -13.54
N LEU A 71 21.60 2.18 -14.12
CA LEU A 71 20.64 2.88 -14.99
C LEU A 71 20.26 2.05 -16.22
N SER A 72 21.23 1.48 -16.93
CA SER A 72 20.97 0.67 -18.13
C SER A 72 20.20 -0.62 -17.83
N HIS A 73 20.34 -1.17 -16.61
CA HIS A 73 19.54 -2.30 -16.14
C HIS A 73 18.10 -1.87 -15.82
N CYS A 74 17.92 -0.69 -15.23
CA CYS A 74 16.59 -0.14 -14.95
C CYS A 74 15.78 0.14 -16.21
N THR A 75 16.42 0.78 -17.18
CA THR A 75 15.79 1.42 -18.33
C THR A 75 16.35 0.79 -19.61
N PRO A 76 15.59 -0.08 -20.30
CA PRO A 76 16.06 -0.79 -21.50
C PRO A 76 16.45 0.15 -22.65
N GLN A 77 15.90 1.36 -22.67
CA GLN A 77 16.40 2.44 -23.50
C GLN A 77 17.55 3.07 -22.74
N ALA A 78 18.78 2.87 -23.19
CA ALA A 78 19.96 3.52 -22.63
C ALA A 78 19.86 5.04 -22.80
N VAL A 79 19.16 5.71 -21.89
CA VAL A 79 18.92 7.14 -21.97
C VAL A 79 20.19 7.86 -21.52
N THR A 80 20.96 8.33 -22.50
CA THR A 80 22.22 9.06 -22.25
C THR A 80 21.97 10.51 -21.81
N ARG A 81 20.80 11.09 -22.16
CA ARG A 81 20.39 12.45 -21.78
C ARG A 81 19.10 12.43 -20.95
N LEU A 82 19.23 12.83 -19.69
CA LEU A 82 18.13 12.92 -18.75
C LEU A 82 17.87 14.36 -18.36
N SER A 83 16.62 14.69 -18.05
CA SER A 83 16.31 15.84 -17.22
C SER A 83 16.09 15.34 -15.80
N ALA A 84 16.76 15.94 -14.83
CA ALA A 84 16.42 15.83 -13.43
C ALA A 84 15.51 16.97 -13.02
N LEU A 85 14.40 16.64 -12.38
CA LEU A 85 13.58 17.61 -11.70
C LEU A 85 13.98 17.64 -10.22
N ASP A 86 14.57 18.76 -9.82
CA ASP A 86 14.70 19.07 -8.41
C ASP A 86 13.36 19.63 -7.90
N LEU A 87 12.58 18.79 -7.22
CA LEU A 87 11.24 19.12 -6.73
C LEU A 87 11.23 20.38 -5.85
N MET A 88 12.29 20.60 -5.06
CA MET A 88 12.35 21.74 -4.15
C MET A 88 12.55 23.07 -4.89
N ASN A 89 13.14 23.04 -6.09
CA ASN A 89 13.46 24.24 -6.86
C ASN A 89 12.66 24.37 -8.17
N SER A 90 11.87 23.35 -8.54
CA SER A 90 11.13 23.29 -9.81
C SER A 90 12.00 23.60 -11.03
N ARG A 91 13.26 23.15 -11.01
CA ARG A 91 14.22 23.34 -12.11
C ARG A 91 14.54 22.00 -12.75
N ASP A 92 14.43 21.97 -14.07
CA ASP A 92 14.98 20.89 -14.89
C ASP A 92 16.49 21.11 -15.04
N ILE A 93 17.27 20.11 -14.67
CA ILE A 93 18.73 20.07 -14.84
C ILE A 93 19.03 18.98 -15.86
N GLU A 94 19.71 19.31 -16.95
CA GLU A 94 20.15 18.29 -17.91
C GLU A 94 21.33 17.50 -17.29
N ILE A 95 21.18 16.18 -17.21
CA ILE A 95 22.19 15.27 -16.68
C ILE A 95 22.69 14.36 -17.79
N ASN A 96 24.02 14.34 -17.96
CA ASN A 96 24.68 13.35 -18.81
C ASN A 96 24.92 12.07 -17.99
N ALA A 97 24.09 11.05 -18.24
CA ALA A 97 24.12 9.78 -17.53
C ALA A 97 25.34 8.90 -17.88
N GLY A 98 26.14 9.28 -18.90
CA GLY A 98 27.27 8.49 -19.39
C GLY A 98 28.40 8.25 -18.37
N HIS A 99 28.46 9.05 -17.30
CA HIS A 99 29.43 8.89 -16.21
C HIS A 99 28.78 8.52 -14.86
N GLY A 100 27.50 8.12 -14.88
CA GLY A 100 26.69 7.94 -13.67
C GLY A 100 26.09 9.25 -13.15
N ILE A 101 25.15 9.12 -12.21
CA ILE A 101 24.39 10.24 -11.64
C ILE A 101 24.78 10.36 -10.16
N PRO A 102 25.49 11.44 -9.75
CA PRO A 102 25.77 11.67 -8.35
C PRO A 102 24.46 12.03 -7.63
N LEU A 103 24.17 11.31 -6.56
CA LEU A 103 23.02 11.58 -5.71
C LEU A 103 23.25 12.81 -4.82
N ALA A 104 24.50 13.25 -4.61
CA ALA A 104 24.86 14.48 -3.88
C ALA A 104 24.07 14.64 -2.56
N ARG A 105 23.01 15.45 -2.55
CA ARG A 105 22.11 15.64 -1.39
C ARG A 105 20.93 14.67 -1.34
N PHE A 106 20.53 14.15 -2.49
CA PHE A 106 19.48 13.16 -2.63
C PHE A 106 19.98 11.82 -2.13
N ASN A 107 19.04 10.98 -1.70
CA ASN A 107 19.35 9.65 -1.21
C ASN A 107 18.53 8.56 -1.91
N TYR A 108 17.68 8.96 -2.85
CA TYR A 108 16.92 8.09 -3.72
C TYR A 108 16.72 8.77 -5.07
N ALA A 109 16.62 7.99 -6.15
CA ALA A 109 16.20 8.49 -7.44
C ALA A 109 14.99 7.71 -7.96
N LEU A 110 14.09 8.43 -8.62
CA LEU A 110 12.90 7.85 -9.24
C LEU A 110 12.89 8.19 -10.72
N PHE A 111 13.04 7.17 -11.56
CA PHE A 111 13.01 7.32 -13.00
C PHE A 111 11.59 7.18 -13.54
N LEU A 112 11.14 8.15 -14.34
CA LEU A 112 9.87 8.13 -15.04
C LEU A 112 9.98 7.39 -16.37
N GLU A 113 9.23 6.31 -16.50
CA GLU A 113 8.86 5.69 -17.76
C GLU A 113 7.43 6.10 -18.12
N VAL A 114 7.15 6.35 -19.40
CA VAL A 114 5.80 6.65 -19.89
C VAL A 114 5.42 5.64 -20.95
N ASN A 115 4.26 5.01 -20.80
CA ASN A 115 3.76 3.98 -21.70
C ASN A 115 4.74 2.82 -21.90
N GLY A 116 5.42 2.41 -20.82
CA GLY A 116 6.31 1.27 -20.81
C GLY A 116 5.59 -0.05 -21.12
N LYS A 117 6.36 -1.15 -21.17
CA LYS A 117 5.84 -2.49 -21.53
C LYS A 117 4.67 -2.96 -20.66
N GLY A 118 4.61 -2.52 -19.39
CA GLY A 118 3.50 -2.85 -18.48
C GLY A 118 2.15 -2.34 -18.98
N CYS A 119 2.12 -1.11 -19.51
CA CYS A 119 0.92 -0.46 -20.02
C CYS A 119 0.34 -1.18 -21.25
N GLN A 120 1.21 -1.74 -22.08
CA GLN A 120 0.80 -2.49 -23.28
C GLN A 120 0.13 -3.83 -22.94
N LYS A 121 0.55 -4.45 -21.83
CA LYS A 121 0.01 -5.74 -21.37
C LYS A 121 -1.33 -5.60 -20.65
N ASN A 122 -1.56 -4.48 -19.97
CA ASN A 122 -2.79 -4.23 -19.25
C ASN A 122 -3.34 -2.83 -19.60
N PRO A 123 -4.33 -2.74 -20.49
CA PRO A 123 -4.86 -1.46 -20.98
C PRO A 123 -5.64 -0.66 -19.92
N LYS A 124 -5.93 -1.24 -18.74
CA LYS A 124 -6.58 -0.56 -17.61
C LYS A 124 -5.60 -0.11 -16.52
N LEU A 125 -4.32 -0.47 -16.66
CA LEU A 125 -3.27 -0.11 -15.71
C LEU A 125 -3.01 1.39 -15.78
N LEU A 126 -3.03 2.08 -14.64
CA LEU A 126 -2.75 3.51 -14.56
C LEU A 126 -1.26 3.77 -14.39
N ALA A 127 -0.63 3.06 -13.45
CA ALA A 127 0.79 3.16 -13.17
C ALA A 127 1.30 1.85 -12.56
N THR A 128 2.63 1.72 -12.52
CA THR A 128 3.36 0.66 -11.81
C THR A 128 4.69 1.22 -11.37
N ALA A 129 5.23 0.77 -10.25
CA ALA A 129 6.63 1.00 -9.96
C ALA A 129 7.33 -0.17 -9.28
N ARG A 130 8.66 -0.13 -9.31
CA ARG A 130 9.52 -1.19 -8.77
C ARG A 130 10.91 -0.64 -8.45
N PRO A 131 11.63 -1.25 -7.49
CA PRO A 131 13.05 -1.01 -7.36
C PRO A 131 13.76 -1.53 -8.61
N CYS A 132 14.88 -0.89 -8.94
CA CYS A 132 15.71 -1.33 -10.05
C CYS A 132 16.70 -2.41 -9.69
N ASP A 133 17.49 -2.11 -8.68
CA ASP A 133 18.56 -2.94 -8.18
C ASP A 133 18.49 -2.93 -6.66
N VAL A 134 18.67 -4.10 -6.09
CA VAL A 134 18.59 -4.33 -4.65
C VAL A 134 19.80 -5.20 -4.32
N GLU A 135 20.88 -4.52 -3.98
CA GLU A 135 22.06 -5.20 -3.49
C GLU A 135 21.79 -5.75 -2.08
N GLU A 136 22.38 -6.90 -1.77
CA GLU A 136 22.27 -7.47 -0.43
C GLU A 136 22.75 -6.46 0.62
N ASN A 137 22.01 -6.33 1.73
CA ASN A 137 22.24 -5.36 2.81
C ASN A 137 22.02 -3.87 2.46
N HIS A 138 21.60 -3.54 1.24
CA HIS A 138 21.39 -2.15 0.84
C HIS A 138 19.97 -1.92 0.37
N ARG A 139 19.40 -0.80 0.82
CA ARG A 139 18.10 -0.34 0.33
C ARG A 139 18.17 0.04 -1.15
N PRO A 140 17.04 -0.01 -1.87
CA PRO A 140 16.92 0.61 -3.19
C PRO A 140 17.37 2.07 -3.17
N ILE A 141 18.23 2.43 -4.14
CA ILE A 141 18.63 3.83 -4.42
C ILE A 141 18.01 4.37 -5.69
N LEU A 142 17.47 3.49 -6.51
CA LEU A 142 16.87 3.82 -7.80
C LEU A 142 15.62 2.96 -8.01
N GLY A 143 14.51 3.60 -8.34
CA GLY A 143 13.28 2.95 -8.77
C GLY A 143 12.82 3.45 -10.13
N VAL A 144 11.93 2.67 -10.76
CA VAL A 144 11.23 3.07 -11.98
C VAL A 144 9.75 3.23 -11.67
N LEU A 145 9.20 4.41 -11.95
CA LEU A 145 7.78 4.68 -12.00
C LEU A 145 7.35 4.71 -13.47
N ASN A 146 6.53 3.75 -13.88
CA ASN A 146 5.94 3.71 -15.21
C ASN A 146 4.49 4.22 -15.14
N VAL A 147 4.19 5.28 -15.89
CA VAL A 147 2.86 5.90 -15.99
C VAL A 147 2.25 5.57 -17.34
N CYS A 148 1.07 4.96 -17.34
CA CYS A 148 0.34 4.56 -18.54
C CYS A 148 -0.64 5.65 -18.93
N LEU A 149 -0.34 6.46 -19.93
CA LEU A 149 -1.23 7.54 -20.37
C LEU A 149 -2.37 6.98 -21.23
N GLY A 150 -3.57 7.53 -21.06
CA GLY A 150 -4.75 7.20 -21.87
C GLY A 150 -6.06 7.60 -21.19
N ASP A 151 -7.18 7.26 -21.83
CA ASP A 151 -8.52 7.65 -21.35
C ASP A 151 -8.94 6.96 -20.04
N HIS A 152 -8.24 5.92 -19.62
CA HIS A 152 -8.53 5.20 -18.39
C HIS A 152 -8.24 6.01 -17.11
N TRP A 153 -7.55 7.15 -17.22
CA TRP A 153 -7.46 8.15 -16.14
C TRP A 153 -8.76 8.94 -15.95
N ASN A 154 -9.66 8.97 -16.94
CA ASN A 154 -10.87 9.76 -16.87
C ASN A 154 -11.76 9.28 -15.74
N GLY A 155 -12.05 10.18 -14.80
CA GLY A 155 -12.87 9.89 -13.62
C GLY A 155 -12.11 9.30 -12.43
N PHE A 156 -10.82 8.97 -12.57
CA PHE A 156 -9.97 8.61 -11.43
C PHE A 156 -9.51 9.88 -10.70
N LYS A 157 -9.84 9.99 -9.42
CA LYS A 157 -9.62 11.21 -8.63
C LYS A 157 -8.46 11.09 -7.63
N ALA A 158 -8.11 9.88 -7.22
CA ALA A 158 -7.08 9.63 -6.21
C ALA A 158 -5.66 9.53 -6.82
N VAL A 159 -5.32 10.43 -7.76
CA VAL A 159 -4.03 10.42 -8.48
C VAL A 159 -2.84 10.52 -7.52
N LYS A 160 -2.93 11.37 -6.49
CA LYS A 160 -1.88 11.50 -5.46
C LYS A 160 -1.66 10.16 -4.75
N ASP A 161 -2.72 9.51 -4.30
CA ASP A 161 -2.60 8.25 -3.55
C ASP A 161 -2.10 7.11 -4.42
N LEU A 162 -2.52 7.04 -5.69
CA LEU A 162 -1.94 6.11 -6.66
C LEU A 162 -0.42 6.30 -6.78
N LEU A 163 0.04 7.53 -6.91
CA LEU A 163 1.47 7.78 -7.04
C LEU A 163 2.22 7.47 -5.74
N ARG A 164 1.63 7.73 -4.56
CA ARG A 164 2.21 7.30 -3.27
C ARG A 164 2.34 5.77 -3.20
N HIS A 165 1.28 5.06 -3.58
CA HIS A 165 1.23 3.60 -3.64
C HIS A 165 2.35 3.04 -4.52
N GLU A 166 2.48 3.55 -5.75
CA GLU A 166 3.54 3.10 -6.65
C GLU A 166 4.94 3.43 -6.10
N ILE A 167 5.17 4.65 -5.59
CA ILE A 167 6.48 5.01 -5.02
C ILE A 167 6.84 4.09 -3.83
N LEU A 168 5.88 3.64 -3.04
CA LEU A 168 6.14 2.65 -1.98
C LEU A 168 6.59 1.30 -2.55
N HIS A 169 6.01 0.86 -3.68
CA HIS A 169 6.52 -0.31 -4.41
C HIS A 169 7.95 -0.12 -4.90
N SER A 170 8.31 1.09 -5.35
CA SER A 170 9.68 1.39 -5.79
C SER A 170 10.71 1.47 -4.64
N LEU A 171 10.23 1.63 -3.40
CA LEU A 171 11.00 1.48 -2.17
C LEU A 171 11.01 0.03 -1.65
N GLY A 172 10.40 -0.92 -2.36
CA GLY A 172 10.48 -2.35 -2.06
C GLY A 172 9.27 -2.94 -1.35
N PHE A 173 8.22 -2.16 -1.05
CA PHE A 173 6.99 -2.73 -0.50
C PHE A 173 6.42 -3.77 -1.48
N GLY A 174 6.24 -5.02 -1.04
CA GLY A 174 5.61 -6.09 -1.85
C GLY A 174 6.37 -6.54 -3.11
N THR A 175 7.48 -5.88 -3.45
CA THR A 175 8.27 -6.16 -4.67
C THR A 175 9.61 -6.82 -4.36
N LEU A 176 10.03 -6.81 -3.09
CA LEU A 176 11.20 -7.56 -2.64
C LEU A 176 10.81 -9.01 -2.33
N VAL A 177 11.62 -9.94 -2.82
CA VAL A 177 11.53 -11.35 -2.45
C VAL A 177 12.62 -11.63 -1.42
N PRO A 178 12.30 -11.94 -0.16
CA PRO A 178 13.33 -12.30 0.81
C PRO A 178 14.01 -13.60 0.37
N ILE A 179 15.33 -13.70 0.54
CA ILE A 179 15.99 -15.01 0.55
C ILE A 179 15.45 -15.82 1.74
N GLN A 180 15.46 -17.16 1.65
CA GLN A 180 14.82 -18.04 2.64
C GLN A 180 15.17 -17.71 4.11
N ALA A 181 16.40 -17.26 4.38
CA ALA A 181 16.83 -16.86 5.72
C ALA A 181 16.07 -15.65 6.32
N PHE A 182 15.49 -14.80 5.46
CA PHE A 182 14.71 -13.62 5.85
C PHE A 182 13.21 -13.76 5.57
N GLN A 183 12.76 -14.89 5.03
CA GLN A 183 11.34 -15.16 4.83
C GLN A 183 10.68 -15.40 6.20
N LYS A 184 9.83 -14.45 6.60
CA LYS A 184 9.17 -14.46 7.91
C LYS A 184 7.64 -14.47 7.81
N ALA A 185 7.09 -14.42 6.59
CA ALA A 185 5.67 -14.65 6.40
C ALA A 185 5.28 -16.04 6.94
N PRO A 186 4.15 -16.15 7.66
CA PRO A 186 3.56 -17.45 7.95
C PRO A 186 3.31 -18.24 6.65
N PRO A 187 3.34 -19.58 6.71
CA PRO A 187 3.03 -20.40 5.54
C PRO A 187 1.59 -20.16 5.08
N PRO A 188 1.28 -20.36 3.78
CA PRO A 188 -0.10 -20.29 3.29
C PRO A 188 -1.03 -21.20 4.09
N GLU A 189 -2.20 -20.69 4.43
CA GLU A 189 -3.15 -21.38 5.30
C GLU A 189 -4.41 -21.76 4.54
N LYS A 190 -4.70 -23.07 4.51
CA LYS A 190 -5.99 -23.58 4.02
C LYS A 190 -7.04 -23.51 5.12
N TYR A 191 -8.23 -23.05 4.78
CA TYR A 191 -9.35 -22.96 5.71
C TYR A 191 -10.68 -23.19 5.00
N LEU A 192 -11.72 -23.48 5.78
CA LEU A 192 -13.06 -23.69 5.27
C LEU A 192 -13.79 -22.36 5.13
N TRP A 193 -14.10 -21.97 3.90
CA TRP A 193 -14.94 -20.81 3.61
C TRP A 193 -16.41 -21.24 3.63
N ARG A 194 -17.13 -20.89 4.71
CA ARG A 194 -18.55 -21.26 4.84
C ARG A 194 -19.43 -20.31 4.04
N LEU A 195 -20.35 -20.89 3.29
CA LEU A 195 -21.44 -20.21 2.60
C LEU A 195 -22.75 -20.52 3.34
N LYS A 196 -23.88 -20.00 2.85
CA LYS A 196 -25.18 -20.21 3.50
C LYS A 196 -25.52 -21.71 3.64
N ASP A 197 -25.42 -22.46 2.54
CA ASP A 197 -25.87 -23.85 2.44
C ASP A 197 -24.73 -24.81 2.04
N SER A 198 -23.50 -24.32 1.95
CA SER A 198 -22.34 -25.09 1.49
C SER A 198 -21.02 -24.52 2.03
N SER A 199 -19.90 -25.11 1.63
CA SER A 199 -18.58 -24.57 1.96
C SER A 199 -17.58 -24.88 0.85
N GLN A 200 -16.54 -24.06 0.75
CA GLN A 200 -15.42 -24.24 -0.17
C GLN A 200 -14.10 -24.25 0.60
N THR A 201 -13.09 -24.93 0.07
CA THR A 201 -11.73 -24.80 0.62
C THR A 201 -11.10 -23.54 0.06
N ALA A 202 -10.71 -22.61 0.93
CA ALA A 202 -10.00 -21.40 0.59
C ALA A 202 -8.54 -21.48 1.06
N THR A 203 -7.67 -20.68 0.45
CA THR A 203 -6.27 -20.52 0.87
C THR A 203 -5.98 -19.05 1.05
N ARG A 204 -5.47 -18.65 2.22
CA ARG A 204 -4.96 -17.29 2.44
C ARG A 204 -3.44 -17.27 2.43
N TYR A 205 -2.88 -16.18 1.95
CA TYR A 205 -1.45 -15.92 1.88
C TYR A 205 -1.11 -14.73 2.76
N TYR A 206 0.12 -14.64 3.25
CA TYR A 206 0.54 -13.60 4.17
C TYR A 206 1.71 -12.81 3.60
N LEU A 207 1.68 -11.48 3.77
CA LEU A 207 2.77 -10.61 3.32
C LEU A 207 4.08 -10.91 4.05
N ASP A 208 5.17 -10.94 3.29
CA ASP A 208 6.52 -10.86 3.84
C ASP A 208 6.79 -9.47 4.42
N PHE A 209 7.84 -9.37 5.25
CA PHE A 209 8.26 -8.13 5.93
C PHE A 209 7.21 -7.51 6.88
N ALA A 210 6.03 -8.13 7.03
CA ALA A 210 4.90 -7.55 7.76
C ALA A 210 4.88 -7.88 9.27
N GLN A 211 5.87 -8.60 9.80
CA GLN A 211 5.88 -9.05 11.21
C GLN A 211 5.75 -7.89 12.21
N LYS A 212 6.39 -6.74 11.93
CA LYS A 212 6.29 -5.53 12.76
C LYS A 212 4.88 -4.93 12.77
N ALA A 213 4.12 -5.13 11.70
CA ALA A 213 2.76 -4.63 11.58
C ALA A 213 1.73 -5.54 12.28
N LEU A 214 2.09 -6.78 12.64
CA LEU A 214 1.17 -7.73 13.28
C LEU A 214 0.49 -7.18 14.55
N PRO A 215 1.21 -6.63 15.55
CA PRO A 215 0.56 -6.05 16.73
C PRO A 215 -0.32 -4.84 16.39
N VAL A 216 0.04 -4.06 15.35
CA VAL A 216 -0.74 -2.90 14.88
C VAL A 216 -2.09 -3.38 14.34
N VAL A 217 -2.09 -4.39 13.46
CA VAL A 217 -3.34 -4.92 12.88
C VAL A 217 -4.19 -5.67 13.90
N GLN A 218 -3.58 -6.44 14.80
CA GLN A 218 -4.30 -7.13 15.88
C GLN A 218 -5.07 -6.12 16.73
N LYS A 219 -4.44 -5.00 17.08
CA LYS A 219 -5.08 -3.89 17.81
C LYS A 219 -6.15 -3.19 16.97
N HIS A 220 -5.86 -2.91 15.69
CA HIS A 220 -6.80 -2.23 14.79
C HIS A 220 -8.09 -3.03 14.63
N PHE A 221 -8.00 -4.31 14.26
CA PHE A 221 -9.17 -5.17 14.09
C PHE A 221 -9.79 -5.63 15.42
N GLY A 222 -9.05 -5.54 16.53
CA GLY A 222 -9.49 -6.15 17.80
C GLY A 222 -9.46 -7.68 17.75
N CYS A 223 -8.45 -8.25 17.07
CA CYS A 223 -8.27 -9.68 16.91
C CYS A 223 -6.84 -10.11 17.24
N ALA A 224 -6.62 -10.67 18.43
CA ALA A 224 -5.30 -11.14 18.87
C ALA A 224 -4.86 -12.44 18.17
N GLU A 225 -5.79 -13.17 17.54
CA GLU A 225 -5.53 -14.47 16.91
C GLU A 225 -4.90 -14.37 15.50
N MET A 226 -4.75 -13.15 14.96
CA MET A 226 -4.13 -12.98 13.64
C MET A 226 -2.70 -13.52 13.65
N LYS A 227 -2.37 -14.36 12.67
CA LYS A 227 -1.04 -14.95 12.49
C LYS A 227 -0.12 -14.11 11.62
N GLY A 228 -0.70 -13.27 10.76
CA GLY A 228 0.00 -12.43 9.78
C GLY A 228 -0.96 -11.45 9.12
N LEU A 229 -0.45 -10.67 8.17
CA LEU A 229 -1.24 -9.74 7.37
C LEU A 229 -1.58 -10.42 6.05
N GLU A 230 -2.87 -10.62 5.78
CA GLU A 230 -3.34 -11.29 4.58
C GLU A 230 -2.99 -10.50 3.31
N ALA A 231 -2.41 -11.17 2.33
CA ALA A 231 -2.01 -10.59 1.05
C ALA A 231 -3.12 -10.68 -0.01
N ASP A 232 -2.96 -9.96 -1.10
CA ASP A 232 -3.86 -9.96 -2.27
C ASP A 232 -3.81 -11.23 -3.12
N GLY A 233 -2.98 -12.21 -2.75
CA GLY A 233 -2.87 -13.50 -3.40
C GLY A 233 -1.47 -14.08 -3.28
N LYS A 234 -1.13 -15.05 -4.14
CA LYS A 234 0.17 -15.74 -4.13
C LYS A 234 1.36 -14.84 -4.47
N SER A 235 1.12 -13.69 -5.12
CA SER A 235 2.17 -12.75 -5.50
C SER A 235 2.70 -11.92 -4.33
N LEU A 236 1.95 -11.83 -3.21
CA LEU A 236 2.34 -11.12 -1.99
C LEU A 236 2.69 -9.64 -2.20
N ILE A 237 2.04 -8.96 -3.14
CA ILE A 237 2.42 -7.59 -3.54
C ILE A 237 1.67 -6.57 -2.68
N HIS A 238 0.40 -6.81 -2.41
CA HIS A 238 -0.48 -5.84 -1.74
C HIS A 238 -1.10 -6.43 -0.47
N LEU A 239 -1.57 -5.54 0.39
CA LEU A 239 -2.53 -5.90 1.42
C LEU A 239 -3.83 -6.38 0.78
N ASN A 240 -4.47 -7.37 1.39
CA ASN A 240 -5.72 -7.91 0.89
C ASN A 240 -6.86 -6.86 0.94
N GLU A 241 -7.45 -6.52 -0.21
CA GLU A 241 -8.53 -5.53 -0.31
C GLU A 241 -9.75 -5.89 0.55
N TYR A 242 -10.13 -7.17 0.63
CA TYR A 242 -11.28 -7.60 1.44
C TYR A 242 -11.07 -7.29 2.93
N ILE A 243 -9.84 -7.47 3.43
CA ILE A 243 -9.47 -7.25 4.84
C ILE A 243 -9.14 -5.79 5.14
N PHE A 244 -8.43 -5.10 4.24
CA PHE A 244 -7.83 -3.79 4.52
C PHE A 244 -8.55 -2.62 3.82
N GLY A 245 -9.40 -2.86 2.83
CA GLY A 245 -10.23 -1.82 2.19
C GLY A 245 -9.39 -0.64 1.68
N ASN A 246 -9.71 0.57 2.12
CA ASN A 246 -9.03 1.80 1.67
C ASN A 246 -7.70 2.10 2.40
N GLU A 247 -6.93 1.06 2.75
CA GLU A 247 -5.52 1.20 3.11
C GLU A 247 -4.73 1.50 1.84
N LEU A 248 -3.73 2.39 1.89
CA LEU A 248 -2.98 2.83 0.72
C LEU A 248 -2.37 1.69 -0.10
N MET A 249 -1.99 0.57 0.52
CA MET A 249 -1.28 -0.54 -0.13
C MET A 249 -2.19 -1.73 -0.46
N THR A 250 -3.50 -1.54 -0.65
CA THR A 250 -4.38 -2.54 -1.27
C THR A 250 -4.36 -2.44 -2.80
N PRO A 251 -4.74 -3.50 -3.55
CA PRO A 251 -4.67 -3.51 -5.02
C PRO A 251 -5.72 -2.61 -5.70
N LYS A 252 -6.69 -2.08 -4.95
CA LYS A 252 -7.74 -1.20 -5.47
C LYS A 252 -7.79 0.08 -4.65
N LEU A 253 -7.38 1.18 -5.28
CA LEU A 253 -7.57 2.49 -4.70
C LEU A 253 -8.98 3.00 -4.95
N THR A 254 -9.58 3.50 -3.89
CA THR A 254 -10.85 4.23 -3.93
C THR A 254 -10.63 5.61 -4.55
N ASN A 255 -11.67 6.18 -5.17
CA ASN A 255 -11.69 7.60 -5.55
C ASN A 255 -11.78 8.55 -4.35
N GLY A 256 -11.99 8.00 -3.15
CA GLY A 256 -11.86 8.69 -1.89
C GLY A 256 -10.44 8.65 -1.32
N PRO A 257 -10.28 9.00 -0.03
CA PRO A 257 -8.99 8.92 0.64
C PRO A 257 -8.53 7.46 0.83
N ASN A 258 -7.29 7.19 0.44
CA ASN A 258 -6.60 5.94 0.73
C ASN A 258 -5.45 6.25 1.69
N TYR A 259 -5.43 5.58 2.84
CA TYR A 259 -4.66 6.05 4.00
C TYR A 259 -3.29 5.39 4.10
N PHE A 260 -2.22 6.18 4.19
CA PHE A 260 -0.92 5.70 4.66
C PHE A 260 -0.97 5.58 6.18
N THR A 261 -1.23 4.36 6.67
CA THR A 261 -1.43 4.09 8.08
C THR A 261 -0.17 3.59 8.80
N GLU A 262 -0.30 3.38 10.12
CA GLU A 262 0.72 2.69 10.90
C GLU A 262 0.97 1.24 10.43
N ILE A 263 0.00 0.63 9.72
CA ILE A 263 0.14 -0.69 9.11
C ILE A 263 1.20 -0.63 8.00
N THR A 264 0.99 0.19 6.97
CA THR A 264 1.96 0.38 5.87
C THR A 264 3.30 0.88 6.39
N ALA A 265 3.30 1.79 7.37
CA ALA A 265 4.53 2.28 7.99
C ALA A 265 5.36 1.15 8.63
N SER A 266 4.69 0.25 9.36
CA SER A 266 5.35 -0.84 10.06
C SER A 266 5.83 -1.94 9.10
N ILE A 267 5.13 -2.16 7.99
CA ILE A 267 5.59 -3.06 6.91
C ILE A 267 6.83 -2.45 6.26
N LEU A 268 6.80 -1.17 5.88
CA LEU A 268 7.94 -0.49 5.26
C LEU A 268 9.19 -0.53 6.18
N GLU A 269 9.03 -0.32 7.49
CA GLU A 269 10.13 -0.46 8.45
C GLU A 269 10.60 -1.92 8.66
N GLY A 270 9.78 -2.89 8.26
CA GLY A 270 10.13 -4.31 8.20
C GLY A 270 10.81 -4.70 6.89
N THR A 271 10.71 -3.88 5.84
CA THR A 271 11.25 -4.12 4.50
C THR A 271 12.76 -3.86 4.46
N PHE A 272 13.55 -4.92 4.63
CA PHE A 272 15.00 -4.90 4.42
C PHE A 272 15.55 -6.32 4.26
N ILE A 273 16.65 -6.45 3.52
CA ILE A 273 17.46 -7.67 3.42
C ILE A 273 18.74 -7.41 4.20
N GLY A 274 19.13 -8.34 5.09
CA GLY A 274 20.31 -8.17 5.93
C GLY A 274 19.99 -7.86 7.39
N GLN A 275 20.90 -7.14 8.04
CA GLN A 275 20.82 -6.87 9.48
C GLN A 275 20.25 -5.48 9.82
N GLN A 276 20.26 -4.55 8.86
CA GLN A 276 19.95 -3.15 9.12
C GLN A 276 18.61 -2.74 8.51
N GLN A 277 17.76 -2.14 9.33
CA GLN A 277 16.51 -1.53 8.90
C GLN A 277 16.78 -0.36 7.94
N TRP A 278 16.06 -0.34 6.83
CA TRP A 278 16.28 0.64 5.75
C TRP A 278 15.46 1.92 5.91
N TYR A 279 14.29 1.82 6.52
CA TYR A 279 13.31 2.90 6.58
C TYR A 279 12.90 3.19 8.02
N MET A 280 12.62 4.45 8.32
CA MET A 280 11.90 4.88 9.52
C MET A 280 10.77 5.80 9.10
N VAL A 281 9.59 5.63 9.67
CA VAL A 281 8.42 6.47 9.37
C VAL A 281 8.08 7.36 10.55
N ASN A 282 7.96 8.66 10.29
CA ASN A 282 7.55 9.64 11.27
C ASN A 282 6.09 9.43 11.67
N ARG A 283 5.88 8.80 12.84
CA ARG A 283 4.54 8.51 13.37
C ARG A 283 3.67 9.75 13.56
N LYS A 284 4.28 10.90 13.88
CA LYS A 284 3.54 12.18 14.00
C LYS A 284 3.00 12.63 12.63
N ALA A 285 3.77 12.44 11.57
CA ALA A 285 3.38 12.85 10.21
C ALA A 285 2.26 11.98 9.60
N ILE A 286 2.05 10.76 10.11
CA ILE A 286 0.95 9.87 9.67
C ILE A 286 -0.21 9.80 10.67
N ALA A 287 -0.13 10.53 11.80
CA ALA A 287 -1.09 10.40 12.90
C ALA A 287 -2.53 10.72 12.47
N GLU A 288 -2.70 11.74 11.63
CA GLU A 288 -4.00 12.15 11.09
C GLU A 288 -4.61 11.06 10.20
N GLU A 289 -3.89 10.62 9.15
CA GLU A 289 -4.35 9.52 8.27
C GLU A 289 -4.63 8.24 9.07
N ASN A 290 -3.77 7.89 10.02
CA ASN A 290 -3.96 6.73 10.88
C ASN A 290 -5.20 6.83 11.78
N SER A 291 -5.58 8.04 12.20
CA SER A 291 -6.80 8.27 12.99
C SER A 291 -8.08 8.15 12.14
N LEU A 292 -8.00 8.55 10.86
CA LEU A 292 -9.10 8.53 9.91
C LEU A 292 -9.34 7.14 9.27
N TYR A 293 -8.36 6.24 9.34
CA TYR A 293 -8.51 4.89 8.82
C TYR A 293 -9.48 4.05 9.67
N TRP A 294 -10.70 3.93 9.18
CA TRP A 294 -11.84 3.35 9.90
C TRP A 294 -12.14 1.89 9.51
N TYR A 295 -11.80 1.47 8.28
CA TYR A 295 -12.19 0.17 7.74
C TYR A 295 -11.63 -0.97 8.61
N GLY A 296 -12.48 -1.93 9.01
CA GLY A 296 -12.05 -3.05 9.84
C GLY A 296 -11.89 -2.76 11.34
N ARG A 297 -11.89 -1.49 11.75
CA ARG A 297 -11.50 -1.10 13.11
C ARG A 297 -12.45 -1.71 14.15
N LYS A 298 -11.90 -2.55 15.03
CA LYS A 298 -12.60 -3.28 16.10
C LYS A 298 -13.72 -4.23 15.63
N TRP A 299 -13.68 -4.71 14.38
CA TRP A 299 -14.69 -5.66 13.88
C TRP A 299 -14.50 -7.09 14.38
N GLY A 300 -13.37 -7.38 15.04
CA GLY A 300 -13.09 -8.63 15.75
C GLY A 300 -12.64 -9.76 14.84
N CYS A 301 -12.30 -10.90 15.46
CA CYS A 301 -11.74 -12.05 14.74
C CYS A 301 -12.70 -12.71 13.75
N SER A 302 -14.02 -12.58 13.94
CA SER A 302 -14.95 -13.16 12.96
C SER A 302 -14.83 -12.51 11.59
N PHE A 303 -14.56 -11.20 11.53
CA PHE A 303 -14.35 -10.48 10.27
C PHE A 303 -13.08 -10.97 9.56
N VAL A 304 -12.00 -11.13 10.33
CA VAL A 304 -10.67 -11.44 9.79
C VAL A 304 -10.52 -12.93 9.43
N ASN A 305 -11.03 -13.82 10.28
CA ASN A 305 -10.73 -15.24 10.19
C ASN A 305 -11.81 -16.05 9.46
N LYS A 306 -13.06 -15.56 9.39
CA LYS A 306 -14.20 -16.33 8.86
C LYS A 306 -14.73 -15.74 7.56
N SER A 307 -15.68 -16.44 6.94
CA SER A 307 -16.36 -15.89 5.77
C SER A 307 -17.27 -14.71 6.15
N CYS A 308 -17.61 -13.89 5.16
CA CYS A 308 -18.60 -12.84 5.36
C CYS A 308 -19.95 -13.37 5.86
N PHE A 309 -20.35 -14.59 5.46
CA PHE A 309 -21.58 -15.22 5.95
C PHE A 309 -21.52 -15.51 7.45
N GLU A 310 -20.40 -16.04 7.93
CA GLU A 310 -20.20 -16.31 9.35
C GLU A 310 -20.10 -15.01 10.15
N HIS A 311 -19.45 -13.98 9.60
CA HIS A 311 -19.37 -12.66 10.21
C HIS A 311 -20.75 -12.03 10.38
N VAL A 312 -21.61 -12.01 9.35
CA VAL A 312 -22.94 -11.39 9.47
C VAL A 312 -23.89 -12.13 10.40
N GLN A 313 -23.66 -13.43 10.62
CA GLN A 313 -24.43 -14.26 11.56
C GLN A 313 -23.99 -14.07 13.01
N SER A 314 -22.69 -13.89 13.25
CA SER A 314 -22.12 -13.76 14.59
C SER A 314 -21.99 -12.31 15.08
N SER A 315 -21.99 -11.34 14.17
CA SER A 315 -21.90 -9.91 14.47
C SER A 315 -23.29 -9.27 14.56
N SER A 316 -23.50 -8.47 15.60
CA SER A 316 -24.69 -7.61 15.73
C SER A 316 -24.78 -6.56 14.61
N ILE A 317 -23.64 -6.14 14.05
CA ILE A 317 -23.54 -5.11 13.01
C ILE A 317 -23.55 -5.72 11.61
N GLY A 318 -22.85 -6.83 11.39
CA GLY A 318 -22.71 -7.49 10.08
C GLY A 318 -21.97 -6.68 9.00
N PHE A 319 -21.77 -5.38 9.19
CA PHE A 319 -21.01 -4.48 8.33
C PHE A 319 -19.57 -5.01 8.09
N PRO A 320 -19.02 -4.88 6.87
CA PRO A 320 -19.51 -4.15 5.69
C PRO A 320 -20.44 -4.97 4.79
N PHE A 321 -20.80 -6.18 5.22
CA PHE A 321 -21.57 -7.12 4.43
C PHE A 321 -23.07 -7.01 4.72
N CYS A 322 -23.86 -7.38 3.73
CA CYS A 322 -25.29 -7.48 3.81
C CYS A 322 -25.71 -8.89 4.25
N ARG A 323 -26.78 -9.00 5.02
CA ARG A 323 -27.41 -10.29 5.30
C ARG A 323 -28.17 -10.77 4.06
N SER A 324 -28.33 -12.09 3.95
CA SER A 324 -28.90 -12.82 2.80
C SER A 324 -30.38 -12.54 2.49
N ASN A 325 -31.00 -11.60 3.19
CA ASN A 325 -32.37 -11.11 3.03
C ASN A 325 -32.46 -9.57 3.08
N GLN A 326 -31.33 -8.87 3.13
CA GLN A 326 -31.28 -7.40 3.17
C GLN A 326 -30.96 -6.84 1.78
N LEU A 327 -31.91 -6.11 1.20
CA LEU A 327 -31.67 -5.34 -0.05
C LEU A 327 -30.84 -4.08 0.21
N SER A 328 -30.78 -3.65 1.47
CA SER A 328 -30.10 -2.46 1.92
C SER A 328 -29.73 -2.54 3.38
N VAL A 329 -28.70 -1.81 3.77
CA VAL A 329 -28.30 -1.60 5.16
C VAL A 329 -28.42 -0.12 5.52
N ASN A 330 -28.89 0.16 6.73
CA ASN A 330 -28.86 1.52 7.26
C ASN A 330 -27.43 1.83 7.70
N VAL A 331 -26.89 2.94 7.23
CA VAL A 331 -25.57 3.40 7.60
C VAL A 331 -25.67 4.78 8.23
N CYS A 332 -24.88 5.00 9.27
CA CYS A 332 -24.67 6.30 9.87
C CYS A 332 -23.43 6.95 9.26
N HIS A 333 -23.59 8.20 8.82
CA HIS A 333 -22.50 9.05 8.36
C HIS A 333 -22.81 10.51 8.66
N LYS A 334 -21.91 11.19 9.36
CA LYS A 334 -22.10 12.58 9.82
C LYS A 334 -23.40 12.76 10.60
N GLN A 335 -23.68 11.81 11.51
CA GLN A 335 -24.91 11.69 12.31
C GLN A 335 -26.21 11.62 11.50
N ARG A 336 -26.11 11.34 10.20
CA ARG A 336 -27.27 11.15 9.32
C ARG A 336 -27.39 9.68 8.96
N ARG A 337 -28.59 9.14 9.17
CA ARG A 337 -28.94 7.82 8.66
C ARG A 337 -29.24 7.91 7.18
N PHE A 338 -28.64 7.02 6.40
CA PHE A 338 -29.06 6.80 5.03
C PHE A 338 -29.10 5.30 4.72
N GLN A 339 -29.97 4.95 3.78
CA GLN A 339 -30.17 3.57 3.34
C GLN A 339 -29.26 3.29 2.16
N SER A 340 -28.30 2.40 2.35
CA SER A 340 -27.36 2.00 1.31
C SER A 340 -27.74 0.65 0.74
N LYS A 341 -27.69 0.50 -0.59
CA LYS A 341 -28.04 -0.76 -1.26
C LYS A 341 -26.95 -1.81 -1.08
N CYS A 342 -27.33 -3.06 -1.26
CA CYS A 342 -26.41 -4.19 -1.27
C CYS A 342 -26.06 -4.56 -2.71
N SER A 343 -24.79 -4.91 -2.94
CA SER A 343 -24.28 -5.29 -4.25
C SER A 343 -24.71 -6.72 -4.59
N TRP A 344 -25.59 -6.82 -5.59
CA TRP A 344 -26.09 -8.08 -6.16
C TRP A 344 -26.07 -7.92 -7.68
N THR A 345 -25.30 -8.73 -8.40
CA THR A 345 -25.34 -8.75 -9.87
C THR A 345 -25.19 -10.17 -10.40
N SER A 346 -25.38 -10.33 -11.71
CA SER A 346 -25.02 -11.54 -12.44
C SER A 346 -23.56 -11.90 -12.19
N LEU A 347 -23.33 -13.12 -11.72
CA LEU A 347 -22.00 -13.66 -11.45
C LEU A 347 -21.38 -14.15 -12.77
N ASN A 348 -20.08 -13.94 -12.94
CA ASN A 348 -19.32 -14.69 -13.93
C ASN A 348 -18.86 -16.01 -13.29
N PRO A 349 -19.39 -17.18 -13.68
CA PRO A 349 -19.06 -18.46 -13.04
C PRO A 349 -17.59 -18.85 -13.15
N SER A 350 -16.85 -18.23 -14.08
CA SER A 350 -15.42 -18.49 -14.31
C SER A 350 -14.50 -17.60 -13.47
N GLU A 351 -15.03 -16.62 -12.74
CA GLU A 351 -14.22 -15.74 -11.90
C GLU A 351 -13.82 -16.47 -10.60
N THR A 352 -12.59 -16.26 -10.14
CA THR A 352 -12.06 -16.85 -8.91
C THR A 352 -11.47 -15.74 -8.05
N ALA A 353 -11.79 -15.74 -6.76
CA ALA A 353 -11.24 -14.78 -5.81
C ALA A 353 -9.77 -15.09 -5.47
N ASP A 354 -9.11 -14.13 -4.82
CA ASP A 354 -7.72 -14.22 -4.39
C ASP A 354 -7.41 -15.47 -3.53
N ASN A 355 -8.39 -15.92 -2.75
CA ASN A 355 -8.30 -17.09 -1.88
C ASN A 355 -8.76 -18.40 -2.53
N GLY A 356 -9.09 -18.38 -3.83
CA GLY A 356 -9.47 -19.56 -4.61
C GLY A 356 -10.96 -19.91 -4.60
N ILE A 357 -11.81 -19.17 -3.91
CA ILE A 357 -13.25 -19.43 -3.95
C ILE A 357 -13.85 -18.99 -5.29
N THR A 358 -14.89 -19.69 -5.71
CA THR A 358 -15.67 -19.38 -6.91
C THR A 358 -17.11 -18.99 -6.52
N PRO A 359 -17.83 -18.26 -7.37
CA PRO A 359 -19.21 -17.87 -7.07
C PRO A 359 -20.10 -19.12 -7.04
N THR A 360 -20.91 -19.29 -5.99
CA THR A 360 -21.88 -20.38 -5.95
C THR A 360 -23.13 -20.05 -6.76
N PRO A 361 -23.57 -20.94 -7.67
CA PRO A 361 -24.83 -20.81 -8.41
C PRO A 361 -26.01 -21.21 -7.52
N THR A 362 -26.20 -20.56 -6.37
CA THR A 362 -27.44 -20.72 -5.60
C THR A 362 -28.52 -19.86 -6.25
N LEU A 363 -29.70 -20.44 -6.49
CA LEU A 363 -30.87 -19.90 -7.21
C LEU A 363 -31.40 -18.52 -6.77
N ASN A 364 -30.82 -17.92 -5.72
CA ASN A 364 -31.23 -16.61 -5.20
C ASN A 364 -30.10 -15.59 -5.40
N ALA A 365 -30.32 -14.62 -6.31
CA ALA A 365 -29.40 -13.51 -6.60
C ALA A 365 -29.06 -12.63 -5.37
N TYR A 366 -29.75 -12.83 -4.24
CA TYR A 366 -29.62 -12.07 -2.99
C TYR A 366 -28.72 -12.74 -1.94
N THR A 367 -27.91 -13.72 -2.32
CA THR A 367 -26.94 -14.35 -1.40
C THR A 367 -25.50 -14.15 -1.80
N THR A 368 -25.21 -13.78 -3.04
CA THR A 368 -23.84 -13.71 -3.57
C THR A 368 -23.54 -12.32 -4.11
N GLY A 369 -22.45 -11.72 -3.63
CA GLY A 369 -21.95 -10.44 -4.10
C GLY A 369 -21.25 -10.54 -5.47
N SER A 370 -21.10 -9.40 -6.12
CA SER A 370 -20.75 -9.31 -7.54
C SER A 370 -19.27 -9.42 -7.92
N SER A 371 -18.35 -9.51 -6.95
CA SER A 371 -16.93 -9.29 -7.21
C SER A 371 -16.02 -10.30 -6.52
N ALA A 372 -15.08 -10.86 -7.28
CA ALA A 372 -14.04 -11.73 -6.74
C ALA A 372 -13.10 -11.00 -5.78
N LEU A 373 -12.89 -9.69 -5.97
CA LEU A 373 -12.07 -8.85 -5.07
C LEU A 373 -12.60 -8.85 -3.63
N TYR A 374 -13.92 -8.97 -3.49
CA TYR A 374 -14.60 -9.06 -2.20
C TYR A 374 -15.12 -10.47 -1.93
N ARG A 375 -14.51 -11.50 -2.54
CA ARG A 375 -14.82 -12.91 -2.26
C ARG A 375 -16.29 -13.26 -2.47
N PHE A 376 -16.91 -12.60 -3.45
CA PHE A 376 -18.35 -12.71 -3.74
C PHE A 376 -19.22 -12.47 -2.51
N CYS A 377 -18.73 -11.68 -1.54
CA CYS A 377 -19.50 -11.25 -0.40
C CYS A 377 -20.39 -10.08 -0.80
N PRO A 378 -21.67 -10.09 -0.40
CA PRO A 378 -22.56 -8.99 -0.72
C PRO A 378 -22.23 -7.79 0.14
N MET A 379 -21.52 -6.83 -0.44
CA MET A 379 -21.11 -5.62 0.26
C MET A 379 -22.08 -4.47 0.02
N ASN A 380 -22.06 -3.53 0.94
CA ASN A 380 -22.69 -2.23 0.79
C ASN A 380 -22.16 -1.51 -0.48
N THR A 381 -23.06 -1.07 -1.37
CA THR A 381 -22.69 -0.46 -2.65
C THR A 381 -22.05 0.91 -2.49
N ASP A 382 -22.41 1.67 -1.46
CA ASP A 382 -21.83 2.99 -1.23
C ASP A 382 -20.40 2.90 -0.68
N LEU A 383 -20.06 1.79 -0.05
CA LEU A 383 -18.67 1.41 0.24
C LEU A 383 -17.89 1.11 -1.06
N ILE A 384 -18.45 0.26 -1.92
CA ILE A 384 -17.77 -0.17 -3.16
C ILE A 384 -17.59 1.00 -4.16
N SER A 385 -18.51 1.96 -4.14
CA SER A 385 -18.55 3.14 -5.02
C SER A 385 -17.96 4.40 -4.40
N ASP A 386 -17.26 4.27 -3.27
CA ASP A 386 -16.54 5.37 -2.60
C ASP A 386 -17.45 6.55 -2.20
N ARG A 387 -18.71 6.26 -1.88
CA ARG A 387 -19.73 7.24 -1.45
C ARG A 387 -19.93 7.26 0.06
N LEU A 388 -19.30 6.35 0.80
CA LEU A 388 -19.38 6.26 2.26
C LEU A 388 -17.99 6.32 2.91
N PHE A 389 -17.81 7.24 3.87
CA PHE A 389 -16.59 7.38 4.68
C PHE A 389 -16.93 7.54 6.16
N ILE A 390 -16.80 6.51 6.98
CA ILE A 390 -17.25 6.57 8.38
C ILE A 390 -16.21 7.29 9.24
N ASP A 391 -16.61 8.38 9.91
CA ASP A 391 -15.81 8.99 10.97
C ASP A 391 -15.92 8.13 12.24
N PHE A 392 -14.78 7.80 12.86
CA PHE A 392 -14.72 6.88 14.00
C PHE A 392 -15.41 7.42 15.26
N ASN A 393 -15.63 8.74 15.36
CA ASN A 393 -16.45 9.30 16.43
C ASN A 393 -17.94 8.93 16.30
N GLU A 394 -18.32 8.22 15.23
CA GLU A 394 -19.68 7.77 14.99
C GLU A 394 -19.79 6.25 15.14
N THR A 395 -20.60 5.81 16.08
CA THR A 395 -21.05 4.42 16.12
C THR A 395 -21.94 4.14 14.90
N LEU A 396 -21.51 3.19 14.05
CA LEU A 396 -22.31 2.60 12.96
C LEU A 396 -23.75 2.22 13.36
N ILE A 397 -23.98 1.98 14.66
CA ILE A 397 -25.22 1.46 15.24
C ILE A 397 -26.12 2.56 15.83
N ASN A 398 -25.56 3.65 16.36
CA ASN A 398 -26.30 4.66 17.12
C ASN A 398 -26.10 6.05 16.52
N CYS A 399 -26.90 6.34 15.49
CA CYS A 399 -27.66 7.60 15.45
C CYS A 399 -29.02 7.35 16.14
#